data_AF-A0A662EKX0-F1
#
_entry.id   AF-A0A662EKX0-F1
#
_cell.length_a   1.000
_cell.length_b   1.000
_cell.length_c   1.000
_cell.angle_alpha   90.00
_cell.angle_beta   90.00
_cell.angle_gamma   90.00
#
_symmetry.space_group_name_H-M   'P 1'
#
loop_
_entity.id
_entity.type
_entity.pdbx_description
1 polymer ?
#
loop_
_entity_poly.entity_id
_entity_poly.type
_entity_poly.pdbx_seq_one_letter_code
_entity_poly.pdbx_strand_id
1 'polypeptide(L)' 'MKALVVGFGHPLRRDDGVGLWVAQRLSDLPGVEVIAAQALAPELVPKIATADLVVFVDARMGAG' A
#
# COMPACT_ATOMS: atom_id res chain seq x y z
N MET A 1 16.81 8.00 -3.53
CA MET A 1 15.71 7.89 -2.57
C MET A 1 14.84 6.72 -2.98
N LYS A 2 14.71 5.71 -2.12
CA LYS A 2 13.89 4.52 -2.33
C LYS A 2 12.55 4.71 -1.63
N ALA A 3 11.50 5.04 -2.39
CA ALA A 3 10.15 5.15 -1.88
C ALA A 3 9.40 3.82 -2.05
N LEU A 4 8.64 3.45 -1.02
CA LEU A 4 7.77 2.27 -1.01
C LEU A 4 6.33 2.70 -0.73
N VAL A 5 5.40 2.30 -1.60
CA VAL A 5 3.95 2.43 -1.37
C VAL A 5 3.38 1.05 -1.08
N VAL A 6 2.64 0.91 0.01
CA VAL A 6 1.92 -0.32 0.35
C VAL A 6 0.43 -0.02 0.43
N GLY A 7 -0.32 -0.50 -0.55
CA GLY A 7 -1.78 -0.42 -0.58
C GLY A 7 -2.42 -1.64 0.08
N PHE A 8 -3.24 -1.41 1.09
CA PHE A 8 -4.01 -2.41 1.81
C PHE A 8 -5.45 -2.51 1.33
N GLY A 9 -6.13 -3.60 1.71
CA GLY A 9 -7.57 -3.72 1.54
C GLY A 9 -8.04 -5.09 1.09
N HIS A 10 -9.36 -5.29 1.13
CA HIS A 10 -10.00 -6.49 0.63
C HIS A 10 -10.81 -6.20 -0.65
N PRO A 11 -10.52 -6.87 -1.79
CA PRO A 11 -11.15 -6.53 -3.07
C PRO A 11 -12.67 -6.80 -3.14
N LEU A 12 -13.23 -7.54 -2.17
CA LEU A 12 -14.63 -7.91 -2.11
C LEU A 12 -15.44 -7.07 -1.11
N ARG A 13 -14.79 -6.20 -0.33
CA ARG A 13 -15.42 -5.40 0.73
C ARG A 13 -15.65 -3.94 0.29
N ARG A 14 -15.95 -3.74 -1.00
CA ARG A 14 -16.23 -2.43 -1.62
C ARG A 14 -15.09 -1.45 -1.37
N ASP A 15 -15.35 -0.38 -0.61
CA ASP A 15 -14.41 0.73 -0.38
C ASP A 15 -13.18 0.29 0.42
N ASP A 16 -13.26 -0.82 1.14
CA ASP A 16 -12.11 -1.46 1.79
C ASP A 16 -11.00 -1.80 0.78
N GLY A 17 -11.34 -2.01 -0.51
CA GLY A 17 -10.36 -2.27 -1.58
C GLY A 17 -9.63 -1.03 -2.10
N VAL A 18 -9.84 0.16 -1.54
CA VAL A 18 -9.28 1.41 -2.09
C VAL A 18 -7.74 1.43 -2.08
N GLY A 19 -7.08 0.88 -1.07
CA GLY A 19 -5.61 0.83 -1.07
C GLY A 19 -5.07 -0.06 -2.19
N LEU A 20 -5.73 -1.18 -2.49
CA LEU A 20 -5.41 -2.02 -3.67
C LEU A 20 -5.60 -1.25 -4.99
N TRP A 21 -6.70 -0.49 -5.09
CA TRP A 21 -7.01 0.33 -6.26
C TRP A 21 -5.97 1.43 -6.51
N VAL A 22 -5.48 2.06 -5.43
CA VAL A 22 -4.39 3.05 -5.48
C VAL A 22 -3.08 2.38 -5.88
N ALA A 23 -2.72 1.25 -5.28
CA ALA A 23 -1.50 0.51 -5.60
C ALA A 23 -1.46 0.13 -7.10
N GLN A 24 -2.57 -0.32 -7.67
CA GLN A 24 -2.66 -0.61 -9.11
C GLN A 24 -2.41 0.61 -10.01
N ARG A 25 -2.76 1.82 -9.57
CA ARG A 25 -2.55 3.06 -10.35
C ARG A 25 -1.16 3.63 -10.25
N LEU A 26 -0.43 3.24 -9.21
CA LEU A 26 0.93 3.67 -8.97
C LEU A 26 1.96 2.63 -9.43
N SER A 27 1.54 1.46 -9.92
CA SER A 27 2.45 0.36 -10.30
C SER A 27 3.55 0.78 -11.28
N ASP A 28 3.24 1.74 -12.14
CA ASP A 28 4.13 2.20 -13.22
C ASP A 28 4.84 3.51 -12.87
N LEU A 29 4.71 4.00 -11.62
CA LEU A 29 5.32 5.25 -11.18
C LEU A 29 6.84 5.09 -11.11
N PRO A 30 7.63 5.83 -11.92
CA PRO A 30 9.07 5.66 -11.94
C PRO A 30 9.72 5.99 -10.60
N GLY A 31 10.62 5.12 -10.14
CA GLY A 31 11.38 5.32 -8.90
C GLY A 31 10.61 5.02 -7.61
N VAL A 32 9.42 4.44 -7.70
CA VAL A 32 8.62 4.02 -6.54
C VAL A 32 8.35 2.51 -6.61
N GLU A 33 8.69 1.81 -5.53
CA GLU A 33 8.28 0.40 -5.36
C GLU A 33 6.84 0.40 -4.85
N VAL A 34 5.94 -0.35 -5.49
CA VAL A 34 4.52 -0.40 -5.10
C VAL A 34 4.10 -1.84 -4.82
N ILE A 35 3.42 -2.04 -3.68
CA ILE A 35 2.94 -3.33 -3.23
C ILE A 35 1.46 -3.24 -2.91
N ALA A 36 0.68 -4.22 -3.36
CA ALA A 36 -0.70 -4.43 -2.96
C ALA A 36 -0.77 -5.65 -2.03
N ALA A 37 -1.38 -5.52 -0.86
CA ALA A 37 -1.50 -6.60 0.12
C ALA A 37 -2.86 -6.53 0.82
N GLN A 38 -3.41 -7.66 1.27
CA GLN A 38 -4.66 -7.64 2.04
C GLN A 38 -4.46 -7.22 3.50
N ALA A 39 -3.25 -7.40 4.04
CA ALA A 39 -2.88 -7.05 5.40
C ALA A 39 -1.36 -6.85 5.50
N LEU A 40 -0.91 -6.27 6.62
CA LEU A 40 0.52 -6.18 6.93
C LEU A 40 1.04 -7.58 7.31
N ALA A 41 1.90 -8.13 6.46
CA ALA A 41 2.49 -9.45 6.65
C ALA A 41 4.00 -9.34 6.99
N PRO A 42 4.58 -10.25 7.80
CA PRO A 42 5.99 -10.19 8.19
C PRO A 42 6.97 -10.10 7.02
N GLU A 43 6.60 -10.59 5.85
CA GLU A 43 7.38 -10.57 4.60
C GLU A 43 7.62 -9.15 4.08
N LEU A 44 6.84 -8.16 4.54
CA LEU A 44 7.03 -6.75 4.19
C LEU A 44 8.11 -6.06 5.04
N VAL A 45 8.46 -6.62 6.20
CA VAL A 45 9.41 -6.00 7.15
C VAL A 45 10.75 -5.66 6.49
N PRO A 46 11.40 -6.54 5.70
CA PRO A 46 12.66 -6.21 5.05
C PRO A 46 12.55 -5.06 4.03
N LYS A 47 11.38 -4.94 3.36
CA LYS A 47 11.15 -3.87 2.38
C LYS A 47 10.91 -2.53 3.06
N ILE A 48 10.13 -2.53 4.14
CA ILE A 48 9.88 -1.37 4.99
C ILE A 48 11.19 -0.88 5.62
N ALA A 49 12.00 -1.79 6.17
CA ALA A 49 13.25 -1.46 6.86
C ALA A 49 14.34 -0.87 5.93
N THR A 50 14.25 -1.08 4.63
CA THR A 50 15.25 -0.62 3.65
C THR A 50 14.77 0.57 2.80
N ALA A 51 13.55 1.04 2.99
CA ALA A 51 13.00 2.19 2.27
C ALA A 51 13.35 3.50 2.98
N ASP A 52 13.64 4.54 2.20
CA ASP A 52 13.86 5.90 2.72
C ASP A 52 12.53 6.56 3.10
N LEU A 53 11.44 6.16 2.43
CA LEU A 53 10.08 6.62 2.67
C LEU A 53 9.10 5.46 2.45
N VAL A 54 8.17 5.29 3.39
CA VAL A 54 7.07 4.33 3.26
C VAL A 54 5.74 5.06 3.34
N VAL A 55 4.86 4.82 2.37
CA VAL A 55 3.49 5.35 2.32
C VAL A 55 2.52 4.17 2.42
N PHE A 56 1.78 4.10 3.52
CA PHE A 56 0.70 3.13 3.69
C PHE A 56 -0.62 3.74 3.22
N VAL A 57 -1.38 2.99 2.42
CA VAL A 57 -2.68 3.43 1.89
C VAL A 57 -3.72 2.39 2.28
N ASP A 58 -4.73 2.79 3.03
CA ASP A 58 -5.80 1.91 3.47
C ASP A 58 -7.15 2.64 3.51
N ALA A 59 -8.24 1.86 3.47
CA ALA A 59 -9.55 2.39 3.73
C ALA A 59 -9.68 2.72 5.22
N ARG A 60 -10.34 3.85 5.53
CA ARG A 60 -10.75 4.16 6.89
C ARG A 60 -12.23 4.49 6.93
N MET A 61 -12.93 3.99 7.95
CA MET A 61 -14.25 4.51 8.32
C MET A 61 -14.04 5.79 9.13
N GLY A 62 -14.68 6.89 8.72
CA GLY A 62 -14.55 8.16 9.42
C GLY A 62 -15.36 8.21 10.71
N ALA A 63 -14.76 8.74 11.77
CA ALA A 63 -15.45 9.68 12.65
C ALA A 63 -14.90 11.06 12.25
N GLY A 64 -15.72 11.90 11.64
CA GLY A 64 -15.38 13.32 11.51
C GLY A 64 -15.22 13.94 12.90
#